data_AF-F3CG36-F1
#
_entry.id   AF-F3CG36-F1
#
_cell.length_a   1.000
_cell.length_b   1.000
_cell.length_c   1.000
_cell.angle_alpha   90.00
_cell.angle_beta   90.00
_cell.angle_gamma   90.00
#
_symmetry.space_group_name_H-M   'P 1'
#
loop_
_entity.id
_entity.type
_entity.pdbx_description
1 polymer ?
#
loop_
_entity_poly.entity_id
_entity_poly.type
_entity_poly.pdbx_seq_one_letter_code
_entity_poly.pdbx_strand_id
1 'polypeptide(L)' 'AKIDRAELLKIIDQPEFQFTITPKNTYPLAEFLYRVGAIKNKPASWKDYFFQDATPLQGS' A
#
# COMPACT_ATOMS: atom_id res chain seq x y z
N ALA A 1 -2.26 -24.04 10.02
CA ALA A 1 -3.53 -24.54 9.44
C ALA A 1 -3.39 -24.64 7.93
N LYS A 2 -3.96 -25.66 7.28
CA LYS A 2 -4.07 -25.71 5.80
C LYS A 2 -5.45 -25.17 5.43
N ILE A 3 -5.50 -24.07 4.69
CA ILE A 3 -6.73 -23.56 4.07
C ILE A 3 -6.97 -24.34 2.77
N ASP A 4 -8.24 -24.64 2.47
CA ASP A 4 -8.61 -25.24 1.18
C ASP A 4 -8.38 -24.25 0.02
N ARG A 5 -7.95 -24.75 -1.15
CA ARG A 5 -7.63 -23.88 -2.29
C ARG A 5 -8.85 -23.12 -2.81
N ALA A 6 -10.00 -23.77 -2.89
CA ALA A 6 -11.21 -23.13 -3.40
C ALA A 6 -11.67 -22.02 -2.43
N GLU A 7 -11.52 -22.27 -1.14
CA GLU A 7 -11.81 -21.25 -0.12
C GLU A 7 -10.86 -20.06 -0.20
N LEU A 8 -9.56 -20.30 -0.38
CA LEU A 8 -8.58 -19.22 -0.54
C LEU A 8 -8.87 -18.36 -1.78
N LEU A 9 -9.25 -18.98 -2.90
CA LEU A 9 -9.60 -18.24 -4.12
C LEU A 9 -10.82 -17.35 -3.92
N LYS A 10 -11.87 -17.85 -3.25
CA LYS A 10 -13.05 -17.04 -2.93
C LYS A 10 -12.70 -15.78 -2.12
N ILE A 11 -11.77 -15.90 -1.18
CA ILE A 11 -11.31 -14.76 -0.36
C ILE A 11 -10.53 -13.75 -1.21
N ILE A 12 -9.62 -14.23 -2.07
CA ILE A 12 -8.80 -13.35 -2.93
C ILE A 12 -9.65 -12.62 -3.96
N ASP A 13 -10.71 -13.27 -4.46
CA ASP A 13 -11.60 -12.72 -5.49
C ASP A 13 -12.66 -11.74 -4.93
N GLN A 14 -12.74 -11.54 -3.61
CA GLN A 14 -13.74 -10.62 -3.07
C GLN A 14 -13.40 -9.15 -3.44
N PRO A 15 -14.41 -8.32 -3.79
CA PRO A 15 -14.19 -6.96 -4.28
C PRO A 15 -13.59 -6.00 -3.24
N GLU A 16 -13.62 -6.36 -1.95
CA GLU A 16 -12.96 -5.59 -0.89
C GLU A 16 -11.42 -5.69 -0.98
N PHE A 17 -10.90 -6.73 -1.63
CA PHE A 17 -9.47 -6.92 -1.85
C PHE A 17 -9.07 -6.44 -3.23
N GLN A 18 -8.11 -5.53 -3.28
CA GLN A 18 -7.53 -5.06 -4.53
C GLN A 18 -6.01 -5.20 -4.48
N PHE A 19 -5.48 -5.99 -5.40
CA PHE A 19 -4.04 -6.13 -5.61
C PHE A 19 -3.65 -5.19 -6.74
N THR A 20 -2.93 -4.12 -6.40
CA THR A 20 -2.48 -3.12 -7.37
C THR A 20 -1.10 -2.61 -6.98
N ILE A 21 -0.33 -2.22 -8.00
CA ILE A 21 0.95 -1.53 -7.85
C ILE A 21 0.76 0.00 -7.79
N THR A 22 -0.46 0.51 -8.01
CA THR A 22 -0.78 1.92 -7.76
C THR A 22 -0.93 2.16 -6.27
N PRO A 23 -0.16 3.07 -5.66
CA PRO A 23 -0.32 3.38 -4.24
C PRO A 23 -1.69 4.01 -3.98
N LYS A 24 -2.41 3.46 -2.99
CA LYS A 24 -3.73 3.93 -2.55
C LYS A 24 -3.72 4.22 -1.07
N ASN A 25 -4.20 5.40 -0.67
CA ASN A 25 -4.37 5.79 0.73
C ASN A 25 -3.08 5.62 1.57
N THR A 26 -1.92 5.85 0.97
CA THR A 26 -0.61 5.66 1.62
C THR A 26 -0.18 6.88 2.41
N TYR A 27 -0.72 8.06 2.10
CA TYR A 27 -0.36 9.31 2.75
C TYR A 27 -0.70 9.33 4.26
N PRO A 28 -1.89 8.89 4.73
CA PRO A 28 -2.17 8.82 6.17
C PRO A 28 -1.23 7.87 6.93
N LEU A 29 -0.84 6.76 6.30
CA LEU A 29 0.16 5.86 6.87
C LEU A 29 1.52 6.55 6.98
N ALA A 30 1.97 7.25 5.94
CA ALA A 30 3.23 7.97 5.98
C ALA A 30 3.23 9.10 7.02
N GLU A 31 2.12 9.84 7.17
CA GLU A 31 1.95 10.82 8.25
C GLU A 31 2.00 10.20 9.64
N PHE A 32 1.36 9.04 9.82
CA PHE A 32 1.45 8.28 11.06
C PHE A 32 2.89 7.88 11.37
N LEU A 33 3.61 7.33 10.38
CA LEU A 33 5.00 6.92 10.54
C LEU A 33 5.92 8.09 10.90
N TYR A 34 5.67 9.28 10.34
CA TYR A 34 6.39 10.49 10.71
C TYR A 34 6.07 10.89 12.17
N ARG A 35 4.78 10.89 12.54
CA ARG A 35 4.31 11.27 13.88
C ARG A 35 4.91 10.39 14.99
N VAL A 36 5.11 9.10 14.71
CA VAL A 36 5.73 8.16 15.67
C VAL A 36 7.25 8.08 15.55
N GLY A 37 7.87 8.87 14.67
CA GLY A 37 9.33 8.94 14.50
C GLY A 37 9.96 7.78 13.73
N ALA A 38 9.16 6.93 13.08
CA ALA A 38 9.64 5.82 12.25
C ALA A 38 10.29 6.31 10.95
N ILE A 39 9.83 7.45 10.40
CA ILE A 39 10.49 8.17 9.30
C ILE A 39 10.84 9.59 9.75
N LYS A 40 11.99 10.09 9.30
CA LYS A 40 12.55 11.39 9.76
C LYS A 40 11.91 12.59 9.06
N ASN A 41 11.59 12.44 7.79
CA ASN A 41 11.10 13.54 6.96
C ASN A 41 9.57 13.46 6.86
N LYS A 42 8.92 14.61 6.96
CA LYS A 42 7.48 14.70 6.74
C LYS A 42 7.21 14.46 5.24
N PRO A 43 6.35 13.50 4.87
CA PRO A 43 5.99 13.27 3.48
C PRO A 43 5.20 14.47 2.94
N ALA A 44 5.58 14.98 1.76
CA ALA A 44 4.82 15.95 0.99
C ALA A 44 4.12 15.29 -0.21
N SER A 45 4.64 14.16 -0.67
CA SER A 45 4.10 13.34 -1.74
C SER A 45 4.33 11.85 -1.46
N TRP A 46 3.54 10.98 -2.09
CA TRP A 46 3.83 9.55 -2.12
C TRP A 46 5.22 9.25 -2.70
N LYS A 47 5.70 10.09 -3.62
CA LYS A 47 7.02 9.96 -4.23
C LYS A 47 8.17 10.05 -3.22
N ASP A 48 7.95 10.61 -2.03
CA ASP A 48 8.99 10.76 -1.01
C ASP A 48 9.31 9.45 -0.29
N TYR A 49 8.45 8.43 -0.43
CA TYR A 49 8.59 7.14 0.27
C TYR A 49 8.30 5.92 -0.61
N PHE A 50 8.22 6.10 -1.93
CA PHE A 50 8.18 5.02 -2.93
C PHE A 50 9.43 5.04 -3.82
N PHE A 51 9.81 3.87 -4.35
CA PHE A 51 10.94 3.74 -5.27
C PHE A 51 10.66 4.43 -6.62
N GLN A 52 11.65 5.13 -7.17
CA GLN A 52 11.53 5.87 -8.42
C GLN A 52 11.54 4.97 -9.68
N ASP A 53 12.14 3.79 -9.59
CA ASP A 53 12.29 2.85 -10.72
C ASP A 53 11.02 2.03 -11.00
N ALA A 54 10.02 2.11 -10.11
CA ALA A 54 8.68 1.63 -10.43
C ALA A 54 8.09 2.62 -11.45
N THR A 55 7.77 2.17 -12.67
CA THR A 55 7.07 2.98 -13.68
C THR A 55 5.98 3.79 -12.96
N PRO A 56 6.10 5.14 -12.88
CA PRO A 56 5.36 5.89 -11.88
C PRO A 56 3.87 5.85 -12.21
N LEU A 57 3.15 4.95 -11.54
CA LEU A 57 1.72 4.92 -11.59
C LEU A 57 1.17 6.13 -10.83
N GLN A 58 0.15 6.77 -11.38
CA GLN A 58 -0.51 7.89 -10.72
C GLN A 58 -1.19 7.39 -9.44
N GLY A 59 -0.54 7.64 -8.29
CA GLY A 59 -1.12 7.45 -6.97
C GLY A 59 -2.07 8.58 -6.59
N SER A 60 -2.98 8.28 -5.66
CA SER A 60 -3.96 9.22 -5.06
C SER A 60 -3.90 9.19 -3.54
#